data_AF-A0A9W9WVF7-F1
#
_entry.id   AF-A0A9W9WVF7-F1
#
_cell.length_a   1.000
_cell.length_b   1.000
_cell.length_c   1.000
_cell.angle_alpha   90.00
_cell.angle_beta   90.00
_cell.angle_gamma   90.00
#
_symmetry.space_group_name_H-M   'P 1'
#
loop_
_entity.id
_entity.type
_entity.pdbx_description
1 polymer ?
#
loop_
_entity_poly.entity_id
_entity_poly.type
_entity_poly.pdbx_seq_one_letter_code
_entity_poly.pdbx_strand_id
1 'polypeptide(L)'
;MGVRDVRGQQLTPGRRVESGYGPLDSLYQSAIAATILGVNLRNLRGQERVTVAHHGSLHSEEVWHPKLYEDLFSSVADTRPEIDVALGCLTPAASASFTKSCLFQAEPPRSLKPGNMI
;
A
#
# COMPACT_ATOMS: atom_id res chain seq x y z
N MET A 1 -12.20 -17.92 27.08
CA MET A 1 -11.47 -18.21 25.81
C MET A 1 -12.28 -17.58 24.68
N GLY A 2 -11.93 -16.36 24.27
CA GLY A 2 -12.66 -15.64 23.22
C GLY A 2 -12.16 -16.08 21.85
N VAL A 3 -13.07 -16.50 20.98
CA VAL A 3 -12.81 -16.75 19.56
C VAL A 3 -12.30 -15.43 18.97
N ARG A 4 -11.00 -15.36 18.64
CA ARG A 4 -10.44 -14.22 17.90
C ARG A 4 -11.09 -14.23 16.53
N ASP A 5 -11.81 -13.15 16.23
CA ASP A 5 -12.38 -12.94 14.92
C ASP A 5 -11.25 -12.85 13.88
N VAL A 6 -11.11 -13.89 13.07
CA VAL A 6 -10.12 -13.99 11.99
C VAL A 6 -10.48 -13.05 10.80
N ARG A 7 -11.61 -12.35 10.86
CA ARG A 7 -12.12 -11.45 9.81
C ARG A 7 -11.49 -10.04 9.82
N GLY A 8 -10.61 -9.74 10.79
CA GLY A 8 -10.01 -8.40 10.95
C GLY A 8 -8.84 -8.04 10.02
N GLN A 9 -8.11 -9.04 9.51
CA GLN A 9 -6.81 -8.85 8.82
C GLN A 9 -6.86 -8.88 7.29
N GLN A 10 -8.05 -8.99 6.70
CA GLN A 10 -8.16 -9.09 5.24
C GLN A 10 -7.85 -7.75 4.58
N LEU A 11 -6.80 -7.70 3.75
CA LEU A 11 -6.47 -6.51 2.98
C LEU A 11 -7.30 -6.49 1.71
N THR A 12 -7.96 -5.37 1.47
CA THR A 12 -8.80 -5.15 0.29
C THR A 12 -8.50 -3.77 -0.29
N PRO A 13 -8.53 -3.61 -1.62
CA PRO A 13 -8.52 -2.30 -2.22
C PRO A 13 -9.62 -1.41 -1.62
N GLY A 14 -9.33 -0.13 -1.43
CA GLY A 14 -10.23 0.83 -0.79
C GLY A 14 -10.09 0.92 0.73
N ARG A 15 -9.30 0.06 1.37
CA ARG A 15 -9.09 0.09 2.83
C ARG A 15 -8.16 1.24 3.22
N ARG A 16 -8.49 1.96 4.31
CA ARG A 16 -7.62 2.97 4.89
C ARG A 16 -6.32 2.34 5.41
N VAL A 17 -5.19 2.97 5.11
CA VAL A 17 -3.85 2.64 5.60
C VAL A 17 -3.12 3.90 6.01
N GLU A 18 -2.07 3.77 6.80
CA GLU A 18 -1.32 4.89 7.35
C GLU A 18 0.18 4.73 7.08
N SER A 19 0.89 5.84 6.91
CA SER A 19 2.35 5.89 6.91
C SER A 19 2.85 6.90 7.95
N GLY A 20 4.13 6.84 8.32
CA GLY A 20 4.73 7.82 9.22
C GLY A 20 4.74 7.41 10.69
N TYR A 21 4.65 6.11 11.00
CA TYR A 21 4.90 5.61 12.34
C TYR A 21 6.37 5.83 12.72
N GLY A 22 6.63 6.87 13.52
CA GLY A 22 7.92 7.04 14.20
C GLY A 22 7.95 6.25 15.51
N PRO A 23 9.12 5.83 16.01
CA PRO A 23 9.23 5.32 17.39
C PRO A 23 8.62 6.33 18.37
N LEU A 24 7.97 5.82 19.43
CA LEU A 24 7.64 6.62 20.61
C LEU A 24 8.93 7.38 20.98
N ASP A 25 8.86 8.70 21.05
CA ASP A 25 9.96 9.64 21.36
C ASP A 25 10.62 10.36 20.17
N SER A 26 10.21 10.12 18.92
CA SER A 26 10.65 10.99 17.81
C SER A 26 9.78 12.26 17.70
N LEU A 27 10.41 13.41 17.47
CA LEU A 27 9.77 14.71 17.19
C LEU A 27 8.82 14.69 15.96
N TYR A 28 8.77 13.56 15.23
CA TYR A 28 7.97 13.32 14.03
C TYR A 28 6.67 12.54 14.31
N GLN A 29 6.29 12.35 15.58
CA GLN A 29 5.05 11.67 16.00
C GLN A 29 3.76 12.27 15.40
N SER A 30 3.82 13.44 14.74
CA SER A 30 2.66 14.14 14.18
C SER A 30 2.44 13.98 12.67
N ALA A 31 3.34 13.33 11.92
CA ALA A 31 3.21 13.23 10.46
C ALA A 31 2.64 11.87 10.02
N ILE A 32 1.57 11.40 10.69
CA ILE A 32 0.82 10.23 10.20
C ILE A 32 0.02 10.66 8.97
N ALA A 33 0.37 10.12 7.81
CA ALA A 33 -0.40 10.33 6.59
C ALA A 33 -1.37 9.15 6.41
N ALA A 34 -2.67 9.43 6.47
CA ALA A 34 -3.69 8.45 6.13
C ALA A 34 -3.95 8.47 4.62
N THR A 35 -3.92 7.29 3.99
CA THR A 35 -4.23 7.10 2.57
C THR A 35 -5.09 5.86 2.37
N ILE A 36 -5.34 5.48 1.12
CA ILE A 36 -6.14 4.34 0.72
C ILE A 36 -5.25 3.29 0.06
N LEU A 37 -5.39 2.04 0.49
CA LEU A 37 -4.81 0.89 -0.16
C LEU A 37 -5.44 0.74 -1.54
N GLY A 38 -4.63 0.83 -2.58
CA GLY A 38 -5.08 0.62 -3.94
C GLY A 38 -5.08 -0.86 -4.32
N VAL A 39 -4.71 -1.13 -5.57
CA VAL A 39 -4.78 -2.47 -6.17
C VAL A 39 -3.47 -3.23 -6.02
N ASN A 40 -3.54 -4.56 -5.95
CA ASN A 40 -2.38 -5.44 -6.03
C ASN A 40 -2.11 -5.77 -7.51
N LEU A 41 -1.00 -5.26 -8.04
CA LEU A 41 -0.52 -5.49 -9.39
C LEU A 41 0.44 -6.67 -9.40
N ARG A 42 0.36 -7.51 -10.43
CA ARG A 42 1.30 -8.61 -10.64
C ARG A 42 1.95 -8.51 -12.01
N ASN A 43 3.28 -8.51 -12.06
CA ASN A 43 4.01 -8.50 -13.33
C ASN A 43 4.15 -9.91 -13.93
N LEU A 44 4.71 -10.01 -15.14
CA LEU A 44 4.91 -11.28 -15.86
C LEU A 44 5.84 -12.27 -15.13
N ARG A 45 6.67 -11.79 -14.19
CA ARG A 45 7.54 -12.62 -13.33
C ARG A 45 6.83 -13.08 -12.05
N GLY A 46 5.54 -12.78 -11.90
CA GLY A 46 4.76 -13.11 -10.70
C GLY A 46 5.03 -12.21 -9.50
N GLN A 47 5.81 -11.14 -9.65
CA GLN A 47 6.08 -10.21 -8.55
C GLN A 47 4.85 -9.34 -8.30
N GLU A 48 4.41 -9.32 -7.04
CA GLU A 48 3.25 -8.54 -6.58
C GLU A 48 3.69 -7.19 -5.99
N ARG A 49 2.93 -6.13 -6.30
CA ARG A 49 3.12 -4.77 -5.82
C ARG A 49 1.76 -4.14 -5.55
N VAL A 50 1.57 -3.60 -4.35
CA VAL A 50 0.35 -2.85 -4.03
C VAL A 50 0.54 -1.37 -4.33
N THR A 51 -0.48 -0.68 -4.83
CA THR A 51 -0.42 0.77 -5.04
C THR A 51 -0.93 1.51 -3.80
N VAL A 52 -0.32 2.62 -3.44
CA VAL A 52 -0.85 3.66 -2.54
C VAL A 52 -0.58 5.04 -3.14
N ALA A 53 -1.21 6.09 -2.64
CA ALA A 53 -0.89 7.45 -3.09
C ALA A 53 0.52 7.84 -2.64
N HIS A 54 1.30 8.46 -3.54
CA HIS A 54 2.69 8.85 -3.24
C HIS A 54 2.76 9.95 -2.19
N HIS A 55 1.86 10.94 -2.23
CA HIS A 55 1.78 11.97 -1.19
C HIS A 55 1.48 11.38 0.19
N GLY A 56 0.86 10.20 0.23
CA GLY A 56 0.58 9.44 1.44
C GLY A 56 1.77 8.67 1.99
N SER A 57 2.95 8.72 1.37
CA SER A 57 4.18 8.04 1.79
C SER A 57 5.42 8.94 1.78
N LEU A 58 5.26 10.27 1.84
CA LEU A 58 6.38 11.22 1.75
C LEU A 58 7.30 11.20 2.97
N HIS A 59 6.78 10.82 4.13
CA HIS A 59 7.49 10.86 5.40
C HIS A 59 7.94 9.48 5.89
N SER A 60 7.49 8.41 5.24
CA SER A 60 7.89 7.04 5.54
C SER A 60 7.56 6.12 4.36
N GLU A 61 8.47 5.18 4.10
CA GLU A 61 8.25 4.10 3.15
C GLU A 61 7.37 2.99 3.73
N GLU A 62 7.12 2.99 5.04
CA GLU A 62 6.33 1.96 5.69
C GLU A 62 4.83 2.28 5.69
N VAL A 63 4.03 1.27 5.34
CA VAL A 63 2.57 1.35 5.28
C VAL A 63 1.98 0.36 6.27
N TRP A 64 1.12 0.88 7.13
CA TRP A 64 0.59 0.24 8.33
C TRP A 64 -0.92 0.16 8.31
N HIS A 65 -1.48 -0.74 9.11
CA HIS A 65 -2.89 -0.69 9.45
C HIS A 65 -3.20 0.54 10.32
N PRO A 66 -4.34 1.22 10.12
CA PRO A 66 -4.70 2.41 10.90
C PRO A 66 -5.02 2.15 12.37
N LYS A 67 -4.95 0.89 12.83
CA LYS A 67 -5.14 0.58 14.24
C LYS A 67 -3.78 0.64 14.91
N LEU A 68 -3.66 1.44 15.96
CA LEU A 68 -2.40 1.66 16.65
C LEU A 68 -1.73 0.33 17.02
N TYR A 69 -0.44 0.20 16.69
CA TYR A 69 0.42 -0.97 16.97
C TYR A 69 0.11 -2.26 16.18
N GLU A 70 -0.62 -2.19 15.07
CA GLU A 70 -0.84 -3.36 14.19
C GLU A 70 0.21 -3.48 13.07
N ASP A 71 0.15 -4.61 12.38
CA ASP A 71 1.20 -5.17 11.53
C ASP A 71 1.65 -4.27 10.37
N LEU A 72 2.97 -4.25 10.11
CA LEU A 72 3.53 -3.70 8.88
C LEU A 72 2.97 -4.46 7.68
N PHE A 73 2.31 -3.75 6.77
CA PHE A 73 1.75 -4.36 5.58
C PHE A 73 2.67 -4.29 4.39
N SER A 74 3.33 -3.15 4.23
CA SER A 74 4.12 -2.92 3.03
C SER A 74 5.24 -1.93 3.27
N SER A 75 6.33 -2.11 2.54
CA SER A 75 7.36 -1.09 2.35
C SER A 75 7.34 -0.59 0.91
N VAL A 76 7.31 0.71 0.70
CA VAL A 76 7.42 1.34 -0.62
C VAL A 76 8.76 0.94 -1.24
N ALA A 77 8.71 0.45 -2.47
CA ALA A 77 9.88 -0.05 -3.21
C ALA A 77 10.12 0.71 -4.52
N ASP A 78 9.12 1.44 -5.02
CA ASP A 78 9.22 2.28 -6.20
C ASP A 78 8.16 3.40 -6.11
N THR A 79 8.42 4.54 -6.73
CA THR A 79 7.49 5.68 -6.76
C THR A 79 7.38 6.26 -8.16
N ARG A 80 6.22 6.85 -8.45
CA ARG A 80 5.88 7.60 -9.66
C ARG A 80 5.27 8.93 -9.23
N PRO A 81 6.09 9.89 -8.76
CA PRO A 81 5.60 11.15 -8.23
C PRO A 81 4.76 11.93 -9.25
N GLU A 82 5.05 11.79 -10.54
CA GLU A 82 4.39 12.50 -11.64
C GLU A 82 2.90 12.16 -11.77
N ILE A 83 2.49 10.99 -11.26
CA ILE A 83 1.11 10.50 -11.25
C ILE A 83 0.61 10.19 -9.84
N ASP A 84 1.35 10.61 -8.81
CA ASP A 84 1.01 10.41 -7.40
C ASP A 84 0.82 8.94 -6.99
N VAL A 85 1.69 8.04 -7.47
CA VAL A 85 1.63 6.60 -7.15
C VAL A 85 2.90 6.13 -6.45
N ALA A 86 2.75 5.39 -5.35
CA ALA A 86 3.82 4.59 -4.73
C ALA A 86 3.49 3.10 -4.81
N LEU A 87 4.52 2.29 -5.05
CA LEU A 87 4.42 0.83 -5.21
C LEU A 87 5.04 0.15 -4.00
N GLY A 88 4.19 -0.47 -3.19
CA GLY A 88 4.53 -1.21 -1.99
C GLY A 88 4.83 -2.68 -2.24
N CYS A 89 5.85 -3.18 -1.56
CA CYS A 89 6.19 -4.58 -1.39
C CYS A 89 5.38 -5.13 -0.21
N LEU A 90 4.39 -5.99 -0.43
CA LEU A 90 3.62 -6.57 0.68
C LEU A 90 4.51 -7.52 1.50
N THR A 91 4.33 -7.53 2.83
CA THR A 91 4.90 -8.59 3.67
C THR A 91 4.26 -9.95 3.32
N PRO A 92 4.93 -11.09 3.60
CA PRO A 92 4.34 -12.41 3.31
C PRO A 92 2.96 -12.61 3.96
N ALA A 93 2.78 -12.14 5.19
CA ALA A 93 1.50 -12.20 5.90
C ALA A 93 0.43 -11.33 5.23
N ALA A 94 0.77 -10.09 4.86
CA ALA A 94 -0.13 -9.17 4.19
C ALA A 94 -0.52 -9.64 2.77
N SER A 95 0.41 -10.25 2.03
CA SER A 95 0.11 -10.85 0.71
C SER A 95 -0.86 -12.02 0.83
N ALA A 96 -0.69 -12.88 1.85
CA ALA A 96 -1.60 -13.99 2.11
C ALA A 96 -3.02 -13.54 2.51
N SER A 97 -3.16 -12.38 3.16
CA SER A 97 -4.46 -11.82 3.55
C SER A 97 -5.09 -10.88 2.50
N PHE A 98 -4.38 -10.57 1.41
CA PHE A 98 -4.87 -9.68 0.37
C PHE A 98 -5.93 -10.37 -0.50
N THR A 99 -7.16 -9.85 -0.44
CA THR A 99 -8.29 -10.40 -1.19
C THR A 99 -8.20 -10.00 -2.65
N LYS A 100 -8.08 -11.00 -3.52
CA LYS A 100 -8.04 -10.85 -4.97
C LYS A 100 -9.44 -10.78 -5.61
N SER A 101 -10.50 -10.56 -4.83
CA SER A 101 -11.86 -10.45 -5.38
C SER A 101 -12.06 -9.20 -6.25
N CYS A 102 -11.16 -8.21 -6.16
CA CYS A 102 -11.12 -7.03 -7.01
C CYS A 102 -9.89 -7.06 -7.95
N LEU A 103 -9.79 -8.08 -8.82
CA LEU A 103 -8.75 -8.13 -9.85
C LEU A 103 -9.09 -7.13 -10.96
N PHE A 104 -8.50 -5.95 -10.92
CA PHE A 104 -8.32 -5.13 -12.10
C PHE A 104 -7.13 -5.67 -12.87
N GLN A 105 -7.35 -6.70 -13.71
CA GLN A 105 -6.37 -7.02 -14.73
C GLN A 105 -6.46 -5.92 -15.79
N ALA A 106 -5.56 -4.94 -15.72
CA ALA A 106 -5.36 -4.04 -16.84
C ALA A 106 -4.91 -4.89 -18.04
N GLU A 107 -5.67 -4.88 -19.13
CA GLU A 107 -5.12 -5.31 -20.42
C GLU A 107 -3.82 -4.52 -20.67
N PRO A 108 -2.79 -5.12 -21.28
CA PRO A 108 -1.62 -4.37 -21.70
C PRO A 108 -2.07 -3.12 -22.48
N PRO A 109 -1.65 -1.92 -22.10
CA PRO A 109 -2.06 -0.70 -22.79
C PRO A 109 -1.71 -0.84 -24.26
N ARG A 110 -2.73 -0.78 -25.14
CA ARG A 110 -2.56 -0.92 -26.59
C ARG A 110 -1.72 0.22 -27.19
N SER A 111 -1.60 1.32 -26.46
CA SER A 111 -0.68 2.42 -26.76
C SER A 111 -0.32 3.14 -25.47
N LEU A 112 0.97 3.47 -25.28
CA LEU A 112 1.39 4.46 -24.31
C LEU A 112 1.20 5.84 -24.94
N LYS A 113 0.42 6.74 -24.31
CA LYS A 113 0.42 8.14 -24.71
C LYS A 113 1.72 8.78 -24.20
N PRO A 114 2.52 9.44 -25.04
CA PRO A 114 3.63 10.25 -24.57
C PRO A 114 3.10 11.28 -23.58
N GLY A 115 3.66 11.30 -22.36
CA GLY A 115 3.45 12.43 -21.46
C GLY A 115 4.09 13.67 -22.09
N ASN A 116 3.44 14.83 -21.98
CA ASN A 116 4.10 16.08 -22.35
C ASN A 116 5.30 16.26 -21.41
N MET A 117 6.51 16.18 -21.95
CA MET A 117 7.68 16.74 -21.27
C MET A 117 7.45 18.25 -21.17
N ILE A 118 7.17 18.72 -19.97
CA ILE A 118 7.24 20.15 -19.60
C ILE A 118 8.53 20.33 -18.82
#